data_AF-A0A9W8ITP4-F1
#
_entry.id   AF-A0A9W8ITP4-F1
#
_cell.length_a   1.000
_cell.length_b   1.000
_cell.length_c   1.000
_cell.angle_alpha   90.00
_cell.angle_beta   90.00
_cell.angle_gamma   90.00
#
_symmetry.space_group_name_H-M   'P 1'
#
loop_
_entity.id
_entity.type
_entity.pdbx_description
1 polymer ?
#
loop_
_entity_poly.entity_id
_entity_poly.type
_entity_poly.pdbx_seq_one_letter_code
_entity_poly.pdbx_strand_id
1 'polypeptide(L)'
;MSNSSSPEPVDPMEELARMMSDNVEDSNILGGIPSSPSPSSVNSSSLQGSRTNATLHARRLANRLSLGPYSRELESFATEDPANRTLLLYAKLLVVEQKVSKISVSSGSFTVGKALSQDNIKNYTHAVLLSLKLGTYKGDITWKRVMAVIKHLNVNVPANLESDRHIYKAVKEAVTLELTQTRSKLKKARKVHAEKDRSGPKFWDYVDERLKLIRTVAEGSEEKIQQALATMLAQDRSIYGTKSQSTIQSDSSPNEWQTTVDDVISAAATTADGSAQNDEADGDDD
;
A
#
# COMPACT_ATOMS: atom_id res chain seq x y z
N MET A 1 -0.77 -37.69 51.06
CA MET A 1 -1.67 -36.59 51.47
C MET A 1 -0.93 -35.28 51.25
N SER A 2 -1.16 -34.62 50.13
CA SER A 2 -0.73 -33.23 49.88
C SER A 2 -1.73 -32.60 48.92
N ASN A 3 -2.66 -31.80 49.45
CA ASN A 3 -3.60 -31.01 48.66
C ASN A 3 -2.89 -29.74 48.16
N SER A 4 -2.78 -29.60 46.84
CA SER A 4 -2.39 -28.36 46.17
C SER A 4 -3.66 -27.68 45.67
N SER A 5 -4.09 -26.64 46.38
CA SER A 5 -5.25 -25.81 46.02
C SER A 5 -4.75 -24.66 45.16
N SER A 6 -5.15 -24.65 43.88
CA SER A 6 -4.85 -23.60 42.93
C SER A 6 -5.84 -22.44 43.12
N PRO A 7 -5.40 -21.16 43.23
CA PRO A 7 -6.31 -20.04 43.37
C PRO A 7 -6.95 -19.68 42.04
N GLU A 8 -8.28 -19.53 42.04
CA GLU A 8 -9.07 -19.13 40.88
C GLU A 8 -8.78 -17.67 40.45
N PRO A 9 -8.89 -17.36 39.15
CA PRO A 9 -8.67 -16.03 38.61
C PRO A 9 -9.85 -15.12 38.96
N VAL A 10 -9.55 -14.01 39.63
CA VAL A 10 -10.54 -12.99 40.01
C VAL A 10 -10.93 -12.17 38.77
N ASP A 11 -12.24 -11.99 38.58
CA ASP A 11 -12.83 -11.26 37.46
C ASP A 11 -12.54 -9.75 37.60
N PRO A 12 -11.86 -9.12 36.62
CA PRO A 12 -11.48 -7.71 36.68
C PRO A 12 -12.67 -6.74 36.76
N MET A 13 -13.89 -7.18 36.45
CA MET A 13 -15.09 -6.34 36.59
C MET A 13 -15.52 -6.15 38.05
N GLU A 14 -15.20 -7.09 38.94
CA GLU A 14 -15.58 -6.99 40.36
C GLU A 14 -14.63 -6.05 41.14
N GLU A 15 -13.38 -5.95 40.71
CA GLU A 15 -12.39 -5.02 41.28
C GLU A 15 -12.72 -3.56 40.94
N LEU A 16 -13.25 -3.29 39.74
CA LEU A 16 -13.67 -1.96 39.33
C LEU A 16 -14.91 -1.45 40.10
N ALA A 17 -15.85 -2.35 40.41
CA ALA A 17 -17.04 -2.02 41.19
C ALA A 17 -16.72 -1.69 42.66
N ARG A 18 -15.69 -2.34 43.22
CA ARG A 18 -15.22 -2.08 44.58
C ARG A 18 -14.59 -0.69 44.73
N MET A 19 -13.85 -0.23 43.73
CA MET A 19 -13.20 1.09 43.75
C MET A 19 -14.18 2.27 43.62
N MET A 20 -15.41 2.05 43.14
CA MET A 20 -16.39 3.13 42.94
C MET A 20 -17.35 3.33 44.13
N SER A 21 -17.30 2.49 45.17
CA SER A 21 -18.24 2.56 46.30
C SER A 21 -17.73 3.34 47.51
N ASP A 22 -16.45 3.76 47.55
CA ASP A 22 -15.80 4.30 48.75
C ASP A 22 -15.74 5.84 48.87
N ASN A 23 -16.56 6.61 48.13
CA ASN A 23 -16.40 8.07 48.13
C ASN A 23 -17.65 8.92 48.36
N VAL A 24 -18.63 8.42 49.11
CA VAL A 24 -19.76 9.24 49.55
C VAL A 24 -20.04 8.98 51.03
N GLU A 25 -19.48 9.81 51.90
CA GLU A 25 -20.07 10.26 53.17
C GLU A 25 -19.10 11.21 53.88
N ASP A 26 -19.49 12.50 53.97
CA ASP A 26 -19.32 13.36 55.16
C ASP A 26 -19.33 14.84 54.79
N SER A 27 -20.45 15.51 55.08
CA SER A 27 -20.45 16.85 55.72
C SER A 27 -21.87 17.37 55.85
N ASN A 28 -22.56 16.90 56.89
CA ASN A 28 -23.77 17.54 57.41
C ASN A 28 -23.42 18.10 58.80
N ILE A 29 -23.00 19.37 58.88
CA ILE A 29 -22.89 20.09 60.16
C ILE A 29 -23.61 21.43 60.06
N LEU A 30 -24.69 21.46 60.83
CA LEU A 30 -25.56 22.56 61.20
C LEU A 30 -24.83 23.50 62.19
N GLY A 31 -24.97 24.82 62.02
CA GLY A 31 -24.85 25.76 63.15
C GLY A 31 -24.20 27.11 62.88
N GLY A 32 -24.96 28.18 63.08
CA GLY A 32 -24.42 29.46 63.56
C GLY A 32 -24.58 30.68 62.64
N ILE A 33 -25.65 31.45 62.86
CA ILE A 33 -25.75 32.88 62.49
C ILE A 33 -24.88 33.68 63.50
N PRO A 34 -24.08 34.67 63.07
CA PRO A 34 -24.48 36.06 63.37
C PRO A 34 -24.10 37.10 62.28
N SER A 35 -25.03 38.03 62.09
CA SER A 35 -24.83 39.49 61.93
C SER A 35 -23.92 40.07 60.83
N SER A 36 -24.54 40.92 59.99
CA SER A 36 -23.92 41.88 59.07
C SER A 36 -22.81 42.73 59.71
N PRO A 37 -21.82 43.14 58.89
CA PRO A 37 -21.81 44.56 58.49
C PRO A 37 -21.42 44.81 57.01
N SER A 38 -22.06 45.84 56.46
CA SER A 38 -21.62 46.87 55.50
C SER A 38 -20.76 46.54 54.24
N PRO A 39 -21.06 47.15 53.08
CA PRO A 39 -20.35 46.90 51.82
C PRO A 39 -19.06 47.71 51.75
N SER A 40 -17.91 47.03 51.81
CA SER A 40 -16.61 47.63 51.54
C SER A 40 -15.92 46.94 50.36
N SER A 41 -15.74 47.74 49.32
CA SER A 41 -14.57 47.80 48.43
C SER A 41 -14.11 46.52 47.71
N VAL A 42 -14.23 46.60 46.39
CA VAL A 42 -13.72 45.68 45.37
C VAL A 42 -12.23 45.38 45.60
N ASN A 43 -11.92 44.19 46.13
CA ASN A 43 -10.54 43.70 46.27
C ASN A 43 -10.08 43.09 44.94
N SER A 44 -9.31 43.85 44.16
CA SER A 44 -8.61 43.42 42.95
C SER A 44 -7.39 42.51 43.20
N SER A 45 -7.16 42.10 44.46
CA SER A 45 -5.98 41.34 44.90
C SER A 45 -6.13 39.81 44.85
N SER A 46 -7.36 39.25 44.81
CA SER A 46 -7.53 37.77 44.81
C SER A 46 -7.22 37.11 43.46
N LEU A 47 -7.45 37.84 42.36
CA LEU A 47 -7.17 37.37 40.99
C LEU A 47 -5.67 37.19 40.71
N GLN A 48 -4.80 37.99 41.35
CA GLN A 48 -3.35 37.88 41.16
C GLN A 48 -2.77 36.67 41.89
N GLY A 49 -3.22 36.36 43.11
CA GLY A 49 -2.81 35.16 43.86
C GLY A 49 -3.31 33.85 43.23
N SER A 50 -4.49 33.85 42.60
CA SER A 50 -4.99 32.67 41.88
C SER A 50 -4.16 32.35 40.64
N ARG A 51 -3.63 33.39 39.95
CA ARG A 51 -2.81 33.22 38.75
C ARG A 51 -1.43 32.66 39.05
N THR A 52 -0.81 33.07 40.15
CA THR A 52 0.51 32.56 40.57
C THR A 52 0.44 31.10 41.06
N ASN A 53 -0.68 30.70 41.68
CA ASN A 53 -0.90 29.31 42.09
C ASN A 53 -1.12 28.38 40.89
N ALA A 54 -1.86 28.83 39.87
CA ALA A 54 -2.13 28.05 38.67
C ALA A 54 -0.87 27.78 37.84
N THR A 55 0.01 28.77 37.68
CA THR A 55 1.29 28.61 36.97
C THR A 55 2.24 27.68 37.71
N LEU A 56 2.30 27.77 39.05
CA LEU A 56 3.13 26.90 39.86
C LEU A 56 2.64 25.44 39.80
N HIS A 57 1.32 25.22 39.80
CA HIS A 57 0.73 23.90 39.60
C HIS A 57 1.03 23.34 38.20
N ALA A 58 0.87 24.15 37.15
CA ALA A 58 1.23 23.78 35.78
C ALA A 58 2.70 23.36 35.67
N ARG A 59 3.61 24.12 36.29
CA ARG A 59 5.04 23.81 36.29
C ARG A 59 5.38 22.50 36.99
N ARG A 60 4.75 22.23 38.15
CA ARG A 60 4.88 20.94 38.85
C ARG A 60 4.38 19.78 38.00
N LEU A 61 3.25 19.96 37.30
CA LEU A 61 2.72 18.95 36.38
C LEU A 61 3.63 18.72 35.17
N ALA A 62 4.15 19.79 34.56
CA ALA A 62 5.07 19.68 33.43
C ALA A 62 6.34 18.92 33.79
N ASN A 63 6.90 19.18 34.98
CA ASN A 63 8.07 18.45 35.48
C ASN A 63 7.73 16.99 35.81
N ARG A 64 6.55 16.71 36.36
CA ARG A 64 6.10 15.33 36.67
C ARG A 64 5.90 14.50 35.40
N LEU A 65 5.42 15.12 34.33
CA LEU A 65 5.16 14.46 33.03
C LEU A 65 6.31 14.59 32.04
N SER A 66 7.44 15.18 32.46
CA SER A 66 8.63 15.40 31.61
C SER A 66 8.31 16.10 30.29
N LEU A 67 7.41 17.09 30.29
CA LEU A 67 6.93 17.79 29.09
C LEU A 67 7.96 18.75 28.47
N GLY A 68 9.20 18.78 28.98
CA GLY A 68 10.38 19.45 28.40
C GLY A 68 10.09 20.82 27.77
N PRO A 69 10.09 20.94 26.43
CA PRO A 69 9.88 22.22 25.72
C PRO A 69 8.46 22.81 25.88
N TYR A 70 7.47 22.02 26.28
CA TYR A 70 6.06 22.42 26.34
C TYR A 70 5.63 23.02 27.70
N SER A 71 6.55 23.14 28.67
CA SER A 71 6.26 23.71 30.00
C SER A 71 5.69 25.14 29.91
N ARG A 72 6.21 25.97 29.00
CA ARG A 72 5.75 27.36 28.84
C ARG A 72 4.34 27.45 28.26
N GLU A 73 3.98 26.55 27.34
CA GLU A 73 2.63 26.50 26.77
C GLU A 73 1.60 26.10 27.85
N LEU A 74 1.97 25.18 28.75
CA LEU A 74 1.09 24.76 29.85
C LEU A 74 0.90 25.87 30.90
N GLU A 75 1.94 26.65 31.20
CA GLU A 75 1.86 27.82 32.06
C GLU A 75 0.97 28.92 31.45
N SER A 76 1.12 29.19 30.16
CA SER A 76 0.25 30.10 29.40
C SER A 76 -1.22 29.67 29.49
N PHE A 77 -1.49 28.39 29.23
CA PHE A 77 -2.84 27.82 29.29
C PHE A 77 -3.46 27.92 30.69
N ALA A 78 -2.65 27.75 31.74
CA ALA A 78 -3.10 27.84 33.13
C ALA A 78 -3.43 29.28 33.58
N THR A 79 -3.03 30.30 32.83
CA THR A 79 -3.34 31.72 33.12
C THR A 79 -4.53 32.28 32.34
N GLU A 80 -4.97 31.55 31.31
CA GLU A 80 -6.05 31.94 30.41
C GLU A 80 -7.42 31.82 31.07
N ASP A 81 -8.42 32.51 30.53
CA ASP A 81 -9.80 32.44 31.00
C ASP A 81 -10.40 31.04 30.78
N PRO A 82 -11.28 30.51 31.67
CA PRO A 82 -11.82 29.16 31.52
C PRO A 82 -12.53 28.92 30.19
N ALA A 83 -13.23 29.92 29.64
CA ALA A 83 -13.86 29.79 28.32
C ALA A 83 -12.79 29.64 27.22
N ASN A 84 -11.75 30.46 27.26
CA ASN A 84 -10.63 30.39 26.31
C ASN A 84 -9.86 29.08 26.42
N ARG A 85 -9.71 28.52 27.62
CA ARG A 85 -9.08 27.19 27.81
C ARG A 85 -9.83 26.09 27.09
N THR A 86 -11.16 26.09 27.17
CA THR A 86 -11.97 25.06 26.48
C THR A 86 -11.85 25.17 24.95
N LEU A 87 -11.87 26.40 24.42
CA LEU A 87 -11.69 26.65 22.98
C LEU A 87 -10.29 26.23 22.51
N LEU A 88 -9.25 26.57 23.28
CA LEU A 88 -7.87 26.24 22.93
C LEU A 88 -7.61 24.73 23.03
N LEU A 89 -8.22 24.04 24.00
CA LEU A 89 -8.18 22.59 24.10
C LEU A 89 -8.81 21.94 22.85
N TYR A 90 -9.99 22.41 22.44
CA TYR A 90 -10.66 21.91 21.24
C TYR A 90 -9.83 22.18 19.98
N ALA A 91 -9.25 23.37 19.83
CA ALA A 91 -8.38 23.70 18.70
C ALA A 91 -7.13 22.80 18.65
N LYS A 92 -6.48 22.55 19.80
CA LYS A 92 -5.33 21.63 19.87
C LYS A 92 -5.75 20.18 19.56
N LEU A 93 -6.95 19.76 19.98
CA LEU A 93 -7.50 18.45 19.64
C LEU A 93 -7.68 18.30 18.11
N LEU A 94 -8.24 19.32 17.43
CA LEU A 94 -8.38 19.32 15.98
C LEU A 94 -7.01 19.28 15.26
N VAL A 95 -6.00 19.97 15.78
CA VAL A 95 -4.63 19.89 15.23
C VAL A 95 -4.04 18.49 15.40
N VAL A 96 -4.28 17.85 16.56
CA VAL A 96 -3.87 16.46 16.77
C VAL A 96 -4.61 15.54 15.81
N GLU A 97 -5.92 15.69 15.63
CA GLU A 97 -6.71 14.91 14.68
C GLU A 97 -6.19 15.07 13.24
N GLN A 98 -5.85 16.30 12.82
CA GLN A 98 -5.24 16.56 11.52
C GLN A 98 -3.87 15.90 11.36
N LYS A 99 -3.04 15.93 12.40
CA LYS A 99 -1.72 15.28 12.40
C LYS A 99 -1.84 13.76 12.42
N VAL A 100 -2.76 13.21 13.21
CA VAL A 100 -3.05 11.77 13.25
C VAL A 100 -3.59 11.31 11.90
N SER A 101 -4.48 12.09 11.28
CA SER A 101 -4.97 11.83 9.93
C SER A 101 -3.80 11.72 8.95
N LYS A 102 -2.84 12.66 8.99
CA LYS A 102 -1.62 12.62 8.17
C LYS A 102 -0.72 11.41 8.46
N ILE A 103 -0.54 11.04 9.74
CA ILE A 103 0.30 9.90 10.14
C ILE A 103 -0.37 8.57 9.80
N SER A 104 -1.70 8.46 9.86
CA SER A 104 -2.42 7.25 9.47
C SER A 104 -2.25 6.92 7.98
N VAL A 105 -1.84 7.89 7.15
CA VAL A 105 -1.48 7.69 5.74
C VAL A 105 -0.02 7.24 5.56
N SER A 106 0.76 7.13 6.64
CA SER A 106 2.06 6.44 6.58
C SER A 106 1.81 4.93 6.54
N SER A 107 1.33 4.45 5.39
CA SER A 107 1.08 3.04 5.09
C SER A 107 2.29 2.22 5.51
N GLY A 108 2.08 1.26 6.42
CA GLY A 108 3.10 0.28 6.79
C GLY A 108 3.66 -0.41 5.54
N SER A 109 4.87 -0.98 5.64
CA SER A 109 5.49 -1.73 4.55
C SER A 109 4.55 -2.84 4.05
N PHE A 110 3.85 -2.58 2.96
CA PHE A 110 2.96 -3.55 2.36
C PHE A 110 3.81 -4.69 1.79
N THR A 111 3.63 -5.88 2.35
CA THR A 111 4.22 -7.10 1.81
C THR A 111 3.16 -7.83 0.99
N VAL A 112 3.44 -8.05 -0.29
CA VAL A 112 2.51 -8.74 -1.19
C VAL A 112 2.32 -10.17 -0.68
N GLY A 113 1.09 -10.53 -0.31
CA GLY A 113 0.77 -11.87 0.18
C GLY A 113 1.25 -12.97 -0.76
N LYS A 114 1.67 -14.11 -0.21
CA LYS A 114 2.25 -15.23 -0.98
C LYS A 114 1.35 -15.71 -2.12
N ALA A 115 0.03 -15.78 -1.90
CA ALA A 115 -0.94 -16.20 -2.90
C ALA A 115 -1.00 -15.26 -4.11
N LEU A 116 -0.97 -13.95 -3.87
CA LEU A 116 -0.95 -12.95 -4.95
C LEU A 116 0.41 -12.93 -5.65
N SER A 117 1.50 -12.92 -4.89
CA SER A 117 2.85 -12.75 -5.44
C SER A 117 3.39 -13.99 -6.14
N GLN A 118 3.20 -15.19 -5.60
CA GLN A 118 3.92 -16.37 -6.09
C GLN A 118 3.18 -17.16 -7.15
N ASP A 119 1.85 -17.20 -7.15
CA ASP A 119 1.12 -18.09 -8.06
C ASP A 119 0.41 -17.26 -9.14
N ASN A 120 -0.36 -16.24 -8.75
CA ASN A 120 -1.10 -15.42 -9.69
C ASN A 120 -0.18 -14.56 -10.57
N ILE A 121 0.72 -13.77 -9.97
CA ILE A 121 1.64 -12.92 -10.74
C ILE A 121 2.51 -13.78 -11.68
N LYS A 122 2.98 -14.95 -11.25
CA LYS A 122 3.77 -15.84 -12.10
C LYS A 122 2.98 -16.38 -13.28
N ASN A 123 1.75 -16.85 -13.04
CA ASN A 123 0.88 -17.35 -14.10
C ASN A 123 0.55 -16.26 -15.11
N TYR A 124 0.17 -15.06 -14.66
CA TYR A 124 -0.10 -13.93 -15.55
C TYR A 124 1.14 -13.47 -16.31
N THR A 125 2.29 -13.43 -15.64
CA THR A 125 3.56 -13.11 -16.29
C THR A 125 3.88 -14.12 -17.40
N HIS A 126 3.65 -15.41 -17.16
CA HIS A 126 3.85 -16.44 -18.15
C HIS A 126 2.86 -16.28 -19.32
N ALA A 127 1.56 -16.10 -19.04
CA ALA A 127 0.51 -15.85 -20.02
C ALA A 127 0.85 -14.70 -20.96
N VAL A 128 1.27 -13.58 -20.37
CA VAL A 128 1.60 -12.36 -21.10
C VAL A 128 2.83 -12.61 -21.96
N LEU A 129 3.87 -13.26 -21.45
CA LEU A 129 5.07 -13.61 -22.22
C LEU A 129 4.83 -14.68 -23.31
N LEU A 130 3.72 -15.42 -23.26
CA LEU A 130 3.30 -16.33 -24.32
C LEU A 130 2.38 -15.66 -25.36
N SER A 131 1.82 -14.50 -25.04
CA SER A 131 0.92 -13.77 -25.92
C SER A 131 1.64 -13.26 -27.18
N LEU A 132 1.10 -13.64 -28.34
CA LEU A 132 1.60 -13.20 -29.66
C LEU A 132 1.34 -11.71 -29.93
N LYS A 133 0.41 -11.12 -29.18
CA LYS A 133 -0.01 -9.73 -29.33
C LYS A 133 0.97 -8.75 -28.70
N LEU A 134 2.03 -9.22 -28.03
CA LEU A 134 3.07 -8.39 -27.42
C LEU A 134 3.99 -7.74 -28.45
N GLY A 135 3.86 -6.43 -28.66
CA GLY A 135 4.74 -5.64 -29.53
C GLY A 135 6.23 -5.88 -29.27
N THR A 136 6.62 -5.85 -27.99
CA THR A 136 8.00 -6.08 -27.52
C THR A 136 7.99 -6.92 -26.26
N TYR A 137 8.98 -7.80 -26.10
CA TYR A 137 9.20 -8.55 -24.87
C TYR A 137 10.03 -7.76 -23.86
N LYS A 138 10.63 -6.64 -24.24
CA LYS A 138 11.40 -5.75 -23.34
C LYS A 138 10.69 -4.42 -23.13
N GLY A 139 10.96 -3.78 -21.99
CA GLY A 139 10.51 -2.45 -21.65
C GLY A 139 9.19 -2.39 -20.86
N ASP A 140 8.66 -1.17 -20.73
CA ASP A 140 7.55 -0.86 -19.85
C ASP A 140 6.20 -1.45 -20.28
N ILE A 141 6.07 -1.76 -21.56
CA ILE A 141 4.83 -2.28 -22.14
C ILE A 141 4.42 -3.61 -21.48
N THR A 142 5.40 -4.46 -21.18
CA THR A 142 5.14 -5.80 -20.63
C THR A 142 4.54 -5.77 -19.23
N TRP A 143 5.13 -5.02 -18.29
CA TRP A 143 4.59 -4.93 -16.94
C TRP A 143 3.25 -4.17 -16.92
N LYS A 144 3.07 -3.15 -17.78
CA LYS A 144 1.77 -2.47 -17.94
C LYS A 144 0.67 -3.44 -18.37
N ARG A 145 0.97 -4.35 -19.30
CA ARG A 145 0.03 -5.39 -19.74
C ARG A 145 -0.28 -6.41 -18.65
N VAL A 146 0.73 -6.86 -17.89
CA VAL A 146 0.49 -7.72 -16.72
C VAL A 146 -0.39 -7.02 -15.68
N MET A 147 -0.14 -5.74 -15.41
CA MET A 147 -0.97 -4.95 -14.49
C MET A 147 -2.40 -4.80 -14.99
N ALA A 148 -2.62 -4.60 -16.30
CA ALA A 148 -3.95 -4.56 -16.89
C ALA A 148 -4.70 -5.89 -16.70
N VAL A 149 -4.03 -7.03 -16.91
CA VAL A 149 -4.58 -8.37 -16.67
C VAL A 149 -4.93 -8.58 -15.20
N ILE A 150 -4.05 -8.17 -14.27
CA ILE A 150 -4.30 -8.25 -12.83
C ILE A 150 -5.54 -7.44 -12.45
N LYS A 151 -5.67 -6.20 -12.96
CA LYS A 151 -6.85 -5.35 -12.71
C LYS A 151 -8.13 -5.95 -13.27
N HIS A 152 -8.06 -6.51 -14.48
CA HIS A 152 -9.23 -7.06 -15.15
C HIS A 152 -9.77 -8.32 -14.46
N LEU A 153 -8.87 -9.23 -14.05
CA LEU A 153 -9.27 -10.49 -13.42
C LEU A 153 -9.63 -10.32 -11.93
N ASN A 154 -9.16 -9.25 -11.28
CA ASN A 154 -9.45 -8.89 -9.89
C ASN A 154 -9.26 -10.02 -8.85
N VAL A 155 -8.48 -11.06 -9.18
CA VAL A 155 -8.25 -12.21 -8.29
C VAL A 155 -7.19 -11.86 -7.25
N ASN A 156 -7.60 -11.76 -5.98
CA ASN A 156 -6.75 -11.45 -4.82
C ASN A 156 -6.07 -10.07 -4.90
N VAL A 157 -6.64 -9.11 -5.63
CA VAL A 157 -6.08 -7.77 -5.74
C VAL A 157 -6.50 -6.93 -4.53
N PRO A 158 -5.57 -6.21 -3.86
CA PRO A 158 -5.95 -5.30 -2.78
C PRO A 158 -6.89 -4.21 -3.33
N ALA A 159 -8.01 -3.95 -2.64
CA ALA A 159 -8.98 -2.92 -3.06
C ALA A 159 -8.34 -1.54 -3.23
N ASN A 160 -7.26 -1.27 -2.49
CA ASN A 160 -6.54 0.01 -2.51
C ASN A 160 -5.40 0.04 -3.55
N LEU A 161 -5.34 -0.89 -4.51
CA LEU A 161 -4.25 -0.94 -5.50
C LEU A 161 -4.11 0.35 -6.31
N GLU A 162 -5.23 1.01 -6.63
CA GLU A 162 -5.23 2.25 -7.42
C GLU A 162 -5.02 3.50 -6.56
N SER A 163 -5.50 3.47 -5.31
CA SER A 163 -5.44 4.61 -4.40
C SER A 163 -4.09 4.70 -3.68
N ASP A 164 -3.49 3.57 -3.28
CA ASP A 164 -2.26 3.56 -2.52
C ASP A 164 -1.03 3.36 -3.43
N ARG A 165 -0.23 4.44 -3.52
CA ARG A 165 1.03 4.48 -4.27
C ARG A 165 2.03 3.42 -3.79
N HIS A 166 2.08 3.10 -2.50
CA HIS A 166 3.01 2.13 -1.94
C HIS A 166 2.66 0.71 -2.36
N ILE A 167 1.37 0.35 -2.30
CA ILE A 167 0.86 -0.95 -2.78
C ILE A 167 1.15 -1.09 -4.27
N TYR A 168 0.83 -0.06 -5.06
CA TYR A 168 1.10 -0.06 -6.49
C TYR A 168 2.59 -0.26 -6.81
N LYS A 169 3.48 0.44 -6.09
CA LYS A 169 4.93 0.30 -6.25
C LYS A 169 5.40 -1.12 -5.89
N ALA A 170 4.92 -1.69 -4.79
CA ALA A 170 5.29 -3.04 -4.36
C ALA A 170 4.84 -4.11 -5.38
N VAL A 171 3.62 -4.01 -5.89
CA VAL A 171 3.11 -4.92 -6.92
C VAL A 171 3.88 -4.75 -8.23
N LYS A 172 4.18 -3.51 -8.65
CA LYS A 172 5.01 -3.23 -9.83
C LYS A 172 6.40 -3.85 -9.71
N GLU A 173 7.04 -3.73 -8.56
CA GLU A 173 8.35 -4.33 -8.29
C GLU A 173 8.29 -5.87 -8.36
N ALA A 174 7.27 -6.47 -7.75
CA ALA A 174 7.06 -7.92 -7.81
C ALA A 174 6.85 -8.44 -9.24
N VAL A 175 5.99 -7.77 -10.04
CA VAL A 175 5.76 -8.10 -11.45
C VAL A 175 7.05 -7.96 -12.27
N THR A 176 7.81 -6.88 -12.06
CA THR A 176 9.06 -6.63 -12.79
C THR A 176 10.11 -7.69 -12.48
N LEU A 177 10.20 -8.11 -11.21
CA LEU A 177 11.10 -9.17 -10.77
C LEU A 177 10.72 -10.51 -11.42
N GLU A 178 9.44 -10.90 -11.37
CA GLU A 178 8.96 -12.15 -11.97
C GLU A 178 9.11 -12.17 -13.50
N LEU A 179 8.87 -11.05 -14.19
CA LEU A 179 9.17 -10.90 -15.63
C LEU A 179 10.65 -11.17 -15.91
N THR A 180 11.53 -10.60 -15.09
CA THR A 180 12.98 -10.78 -15.24
C THR A 180 13.40 -12.24 -15.00
N GLN A 181 12.87 -12.87 -13.95
CA GLN A 181 13.14 -14.27 -13.63
C GLN A 181 12.63 -15.20 -14.73
N THR A 182 11.39 -14.99 -15.20
CA THR A 182 10.76 -15.80 -16.23
C THR A 182 11.52 -15.67 -17.55
N ARG A 183 11.87 -14.45 -17.97
CA ARG A 183 12.77 -14.22 -19.12
C ARG A 183 14.10 -14.94 -18.93
N SER A 184 14.73 -14.85 -17.77
CA SER A 184 16.00 -15.55 -17.51
C SER A 184 15.86 -17.07 -17.66
N LYS A 185 14.76 -17.67 -17.17
CA LYS A 185 14.45 -19.10 -17.35
C LYS A 185 14.25 -19.46 -18.81
N LEU A 186 13.43 -18.71 -19.56
CA LEU A 186 13.22 -18.92 -20.99
C LEU A 186 14.54 -18.78 -21.77
N LYS A 187 15.33 -17.75 -21.45
CA LYS A 187 16.64 -17.54 -22.03
C LYS A 187 17.57 -18.71 -21.72
N LYS A 188 17.60 -19.25 -20.50
CA LYS A 188 18.44 -20.41 -20.16
C LYS A 188 17.98 -21.66 -20.90
N ALA A 189 16.68 -21.94 -20.88
CA ALA A 189 16.09 -23.05 -21.62
C ALA A 189 16.46 -22.99 -23.10
N ARG A 190 16.43 -21.80 -23.71
CA ARG A 190 16.83 -21.61 -25.11
C ARG A 190 18.35 -21.52 -25.32
N LYS A 191 19.11 -20.95 -24.38
CA LYS A 191 20.58 -20.74 -24.46
C LYS A 191 21.34 -22.06 -24.43
N VAL A 192 20.80 -23.09 -23.77
CA VAL A 192 21.31 -24.46 -23.95
C VAL A 192 21.33 -24.86 -25.44
N HIS A 193 20.54 -24.18 -26.28
CA HIS A 193 20.29 -24.55 -27.67
C HIS A 193 20.52 -23.43 -28.73
N ALA A 194 20.75 -22.18 -28.33
CA ALA A 194 20.89 -21.05 -29.26
C ALA A 194 22.30 -20.96 -29.88
N GLU A 195 22.35 -20.58 -31.16
CA GLU A 195 23.57 -20.28 -31.93
C GLU A 195 24.60 -19.47 -31.10
N LYS A 196 25.86 -19.92 -31.12
CA LYS A 196 26.97 -19.48 -30.25
C LYS A 196 27.10 -17.94 -30.16
N ASP A 197 26.74 -17.23 -31.22
CA ASP A 197 26.97 -15.79 -31.38
C ASP A 197 25.79 -14.89 -30.95
N ARG A 198 24.63 -15.47 -30.62
CA ARG A 198 23.40 -14.69 -30.29
C ARG A 198 22.97 -14.77 -28.83
N SER A 199 23.79 -15.38 -27.97
CA SER A 199 23.45 -15.64 -26.56
C SER A 199 23.74 -14.47 -25.59
N GLY A 200 24.20 -13.32 -26.10
CA GLY A 200 24.64 -12.17 -25.33
C GLY A 200 23.54 -11.33 -24.63
N PRO A 201 23.89 -10.15 -24.08
CA PRO A 201 22.95 -9.22 -23.46
C PRO A 201 21.82 -8.78 -24.41
N LYS A 202 22.12 -8.72 -25.71
CA LYS A 202 21.22 -8.33 -26.81
C LYS A 202 20.24 -9.43 -27.25
N PHE A 203 20.23 -10.59 -26.59
CA PHE A 203 19.36 -11.71 -26.95
C PHE A 203 17.89 -11.30 -27.13
N TRP A 204 17.33 -10.52 -26.20
CA TRP A 204 15.94 -10.07 -26.28
C TRP A 204 15.71 -9.07 -27.40
N ASP A 205 16.69 -8.23 -27.70
CA ASP A 205 16.61 -7.28 -28.80
C ASP A 205 16.52 -8.04 -30.14
N TYR A 206 17.27 -9.13 -30.31
CA TYR A 206 17.15 -10.01 -31.49
C TYR A 206 15.81 -10.74 -31.57
N VAL A 207 15.23 -11.13 -30.42
CA VAL A 207 13.90 -11.74 -30.38
C VAL A 207 12.85 -10.71 -30.82
N ASP A 208 12.93 -9.48 -30.32
CA ASP A 208 12.02 -8.39 -30.70
C ASP A 208 12.16 -8.02 -32.19
N GLU A 209 13.38 -7.94 -32.72
CA GLU A 209 13.63 -7.75 -34.16
C GLU A 209 13.03 -8.86 -35.02
N ARG A 210 13.17 -10.13 -34.60
CA ARG A 210 12.62 -11.27 -35.33
C ARG A 210 11.09 -11.29 -35.30
N LEU A 211 10.48 -10.91 -34.18
CA LEU A 211 9.01 -10.76 -34.11
C LEU A 211 8.52 -9.63 -35.00
N LYS A 212 9.25 -8.50 -35.02
CA LYS A 212 8.93 -7.39 -35.91
C LYS A 212 8.96 -7.85 -37.36
N LEU A 213 9.99 -8.61 -37.76
CA LEU A 213 10.09 -9.19 -39.10
C LEU A 213 8.92 -10.13 -39.43
N ILE A 214 8.56 -11.04 -38.50
CA ILE A 214 7.41 -11.94 -38.69
C ILE A 214 6.12 -11.14 -38.89
N ARG A 215 5.90 -10.09 -38.09
CA ARG A 215 4.72 -9.22 -38.23
C ARG A 215 4.68 -8.47 -39.54
N THR A 216 5.83 -7.97 -40.02
CA THR A 216 5.90 -7.28 -41.32
C THR A 216 5.61 -8.24 -42.47
N VAL A 217 6.14 -9.47 -42.42
CA VAL A 217 5.90 -10.49 -43.46
C VAL A 217 4.47 -11.00 -43.44
N ALA A 218 3.87 -11.09 -42.24
CA ALA A 218 2.49 -11.52 -42.06
C ALA A 218 1.46 -10.42 -42.32
N GLU A 219 1.87 -9.17 -42.58
CA GLU A 219 0.97 -8.02 -42.77
C GLU A 219 -0.03 -7.83 -41.60
N GLY A 220 0.38 -8.24 -40.39
CA GLY A 220 -0.49 -8.22 -39.21
C GLY A 220 -1.56 -9.32 -39.15
N SER A 221 -1.65 -10.23 -40.12
CA SER A 221 -2.56 -11.38 -40.08
C SER A 221 -2.14 -12.36 -38.98
N GLU A 222 -3.04 -12.61 -38.02
CA GLU A 222 -2.79 -13.50 -36.89
C GLU A 222 -2.51 -14.94 -37.33
N GLU A 223 -3.26 -15.45 -38.32
CA GLU A 223 -3.08 -16.80 -38.88
C GLU A 223 -1.68 -16.99 -39.48
N LYS A 224 -1.19 -16.00 -40.24
CA LYS A 224 0.15 -16.04 -40.83
C LYS A 224 1.24 -16.00 -39.75
N ILE A 225 1.05 -15.20 -38.69
CA ILE A 225 1.98 -15.14 -37.55
C ILE A 225 2.01 -16.50 -36.83
N GLN A 226 0.85 -17.08 -36.55
CA GLN A 226 0.74 -18.40 -35.92
C GLN A 226 1.40 -19.48 -36.78
N GLN A 227 1.16 -19.48 -38.10
CA GLN A 227 1.78 -20.42 -39.03
C GLN A 227 3.31 -20.29 -39.07
N ALA A 228 3.83 -19.06 -39.10
CA ALA A 228 5.27 -18.80 -39.08
C ALA A 228 5.91 -19.30 -37.78
N LEU A 229 5.28 -19.06 -36.63
CA LEU A 229 5.76 -19.53 -35.33
C LEU A 229 5.63 -21.05 -35.17
N ALA A 230 4.56 -21.65 -35.68
CA ALA A 230 4.41 -23.10 -35.72
C ALA A 230 5.53 -23.75 -36.54
N THR A 231 5.91 -23.13 -37.67
CA THR A 231 7.04 -23.57 -38.50
C THR A 231 8.36 -23.45 -37.75
N MET A 232 8.60 -22.32 -37.06
CA MET A 232 9.80 -22.15 -36.23
C MET A 232 9.85 -23.16 -35.07
N LEU A 233 8.71 -23.46 -34.44
CA LEU A 233 8.64 -24.47 -33.38
C LEU A 233 8.86 -25.88 -33.92
N ALA A 234 8.35 -26.20 -35.11
CA ALA A 234 8.61 -27.49 -35.76
C ALA A 234 10.10 -27.63 -36.10
N GLN A 235 10.74 -26.57 -36.59
CA GLN A 235 12.17 -26.54 -36.83
C GLN A 235 12.96 -26.68 -35.52
N ASP A 236 12.61 -25.92 -34.49
CA ASP A 236 13.26 -26.01 -33.17
C ASP A 236 13.08 -27.42 -32.57
N ARG A 237 11.91 -28.04 -32.71
CA ARG A 237 11.68 -29.45 -32.31
C ARG A 237 12.49 -30.43 -33.16
N SER A 238 12.65 -30.20 -34.46
CA SER A 238 13.46 -31.05 -35.33
C SER A 238 14.95 -30.98 -34.99
N ILE A 239 15.45 -29.81 -34.61
CA ILE A 239 16.87 -29.60 -34.32
C ILE A 239 17.18 -29.98 -32.86
N TYR A 240 16.27 -29.66 -31.93
CA TYR A 240 16.53 -29.69 -30.48
C TYR A 240 15.62 -30.64 -29.69
N GLY A 241 14.56 -31.17 -30.30
CA GLY A 241 13.64 -32.10 -29.64
C GLY A 241 14.33 -33.43 -29.32
N THR A 242 14.17 -33.91 -28.09
CA THR A 242 14.53 -35.29 -27.74
C THR A 242 13.45 -36.23 -28.27
N LYS A 243 13.84 -37.43 -28.76
CA LYS A 243 12.91 -38.45 -29.30
C LYS A 243 11.80 -38.86 -28.34
N SER A 244 11.90 -38.48 -27.07
CA SER A 244 10.95 -38.79 -25.99
C SER A 244 9.87 -37.74 -25.77
N GLN A 245 9.80 -36.66 -26.57
CA GLN A 245 8.77 -35.65 -26.38
C GLN A 245 7.38 -36.23 -26.70
N SER A 246 6.56 -36.34 -25.65
CA SER A 246 5.15 -36.69 -25.75
C SER A 246 4.47 -35.80 -26.79
N THR A 247 3.73 -36.43 -27.68
CA THR A 247 2.80 -35.77 -28.58
C THR A 247 1.87 -34.92 -27.72
N ILE A 248 2.09 -33.60 -27.68
CA ILE A 248 1.13 -32.67 -27.08
C ILE A 248 -0.11 -32.84 -27.93
N GLN A 249 -1.18 -33.39 -27.34
CA GLN A 249 -2.44 -33.58 -28.03
C GLN A 249 -2.91 -32.21 -28.54
N SER A 250 -2.98 -32.09 -29.86
CA SER A 250 -3.34 -30.87 -30.59
C SER A 250 -4.80 -30.46 -30.37
N ASP A 251 -5.58 -31.28 -29.66
CA ASP A 251 -7.03 -31.13 -29.50
C ASP A 251 -7.42 -30.28 -28.28
N SER A 252 -6.46 -29.67 -27.57
CA SER A 252 -6.83 -28.69 -26.55
C SER A 252 -7.37 -27.45 -27.27
N SER A 253 -8.69 -27.27 -27.23
CA SER A 253 -9.34 -25.98 -27.51
C SER A 253 -8.52 -24.85 -26.88
N PRO A 254 -8.40 -23.67 -27.54
CA PRO A 254 -7.68 -22.54 -26.98
C PRO A 254 -8.06 -22.37 -25.52
N ASN A 255 -7.07 -22.43 -24.62
CA ASN A 255 -7.33 -22.32 -23.20
C ASN A 255 -8.06 -21.00 -22.98
N GLU A 256 -9.32 -21.06 -22.55
CA GLU A 256 -10.25 -19.92 -22.40
C GLU A 256 -9.61 -18.76 -21.63
N TRP A 257 -8.75 -19.13 -20.67
CA TRP A 257 -7.94 -18.20 -19.91
C TRP A 257 -6.93 -17.42 -20.75
N GLN A 258 -6.22 -18.06 -21.69
CA GLN A 258 -5.26 -17.38 -22.56
C GLN A 258 -5.97 -16.43 -23.53
N THR A 259 -7.13 -16.83 -24.07
CA THR A 259 -7.96 -15.94 -24.90
C THR A 259 -8.35 -14.69 -24.12
N THR A 260 -8.78 -14.86 -22.87
CA THR A 260 -9.12 -13.72 -21.98
C THR A 260 -7.92 -12.79 -21.77
N VAL A 261 -6.73 -13.34 -21.53
CA VAL A 261 -5.49 -12.54 -21.39
C VAL A 261 -5.19 -11.79 -22.69
N ASP A 262 -5.30 -12.45 -23.84
CA ASP A 262 -5.02 -11.86 -25.15
C ASP A 262 -6.01 -10.74 -25.49
N ASP A 263 -7.27 -10.84 -25.08
CA ASP A 263 -8.29 -9.80 -25.26
C ASP A 263 -8.01 -8.58 -24.39
N VAL A 264 -7.63 -8.77 -23.12
CA VAL A 264 -7.21 -7.68 -22.24
C VAL A 264 -5.97 -6.97 -22.80
N ILE A 265 -5.02 -7.75 -23.32
CA ILE A 265 -3.81 -7.22 -23.94
C ILE A 265 -4.14 -6.39 -25.20
N SER A 266 -5.08 -6.87 -26.03
CA SER A 266 -5.60 -6.13 -27.19
C SER A 266 -6.26 -4.82 -26.77
N ALA A 267 -7.17 -4.87 -25.79
CA ALA A 267 -7.88 -3.69 -25.31
C ALA A 267 -6.93 -2.62 -24.74
N ALA A 268 -5.92 -3.05 -23.98
CA ALA A 268 -4.91 -2.16 -23.42
C ALA A 268 -4.05 -1.46 -24.49
N ALA A 269 -3.85 -2.09 -25.66
CA ALA A 269 -3.11 -1.49 -26.76
C ALA A 269 -3.88 -0.31 -27.38
N THR A 270 -5.19 -0.44 -27.53
CA THR A 270 -6.05 0.61 -28.10
C THR A 270 -6.13 1.84 -27.20
N THR A 271 -6.13 1.67 -25.87
CA THR A 271 -6.21 2.80 -24.93
C THR A 271 -4.92 3.62 -24.83
N ALA A 272 -3.76 3.05 -25.18
CA ALA A 272 -2.48 3.74 -25.01
C ALA A 272 -2.20 4.81 -26.10
N ASP A 273 -2.89 4.73 -27.24
CA ASP A 273 -2.65 5.62 -28.39
C ASP A 273 -3.47 6.94 -28.32
N GLY A 274 -4.41 7.04 -27.36
CA GLY A 274 -5.31 8.19 -27.22
C GLY A 274 -4.93 9.24 -26.18
N SER A 275 -3.82 9.10 -25.45
CA SER A 275 -3.50 9.94 -24.28
C SER A 275 -2.22 10.79 -24.42
N ALA A 276 -1.71 10.97 -25.64
CA ALA A 276 -0.66 11.96 -25.92
C ALA A 276 -1.32 13.30 -26.33
N GLN A 277 -1.89 14.03 -25.37
CA GLN A 277 -2.42 15.36 -25.60
C GLN A 277 -1.89 16.35 -24.55
N ASN A 278 -0.90 17.14 -24.99
CA ASN A 278 -0.53 18.50 -24.59
C ASN A 278 -0.45 18.84 -23.09
N ASP A 279 0.75 18.78 -22.52
CA ASP A 279 1.16 19.54 -21.32
C ASP A 279 2.53 20.22 -21.57
N GLU A 280 2.67 20.90 -22.72
CA GLU A 280 3.76 21.85 -22.98
C GLU A 280 3.17 23.17 -23.46
N ALA A 281 2.71 23.97 -22.51
CA ALA A 281 2.61 25.42 -22.65
C ALA A 281 2.47 26.03 -21.24
N ASP A 282 3.59 26.43 -20.66
CA ASP A 282 3.63 27.69 -19.92
C ASP A 282 5.05 28.25 -20.07
N GLY A 283 5.11 29.32 -20.86
CA GLY A 283 6.28 30.16 -20.99
C GLY A 283 6.30 31.18 -19.88
N ASP A 284 7.48 31.42 -19.33
CA ASP A 284 7.79 32.63 -18.58
C ASP A 284 8.80 33.43 -19.41
N ASP A 285 8.29 34.40 -20.16
CA ASP A 285 9.00 35.61 -20.57
C ASP A 285 8.46 36.74 -19.67
N ASP A 286 9.28 37.18 -18.70
CA ASP A 286 9.56 38.59 -18.32
C ASP A 286 10.39 38.67 -17.03
#